data_AF-A0A9D4BTS3-F1
#
_entry.id   AF-A0A9D4BTS3-F1
#
_cell.length_a   1.000
_cell.length_b   1.000
_cell.length_c   1.000
_cell.angle_alpha   90.00
_cell.angle_beta   90.00
_cell.angle_gamma   90.00
#
_symmetry.space_group_name_H-M   'P 1'
#
loop_
_entity.id
_entity.type
_entity.pdbx_description
1 polymer ?
#
loop_
_entity_poly.entity_id
_entity_poly.type
_entity_poly.pdbx_seq_one_letter_code
_entity_poly.pdbx_strand_id
1 'polypeptide(L)'
;MSPNFINVHVSADHPGVVECREFSDSPVVRITPTKVSKVNAYVSCDDLPKEMFGKGLDLDRQWYLFEHIREFCHTDEAKNFTCPKPATGKRQKQTVPPKYRRCIKMHI
;
A
#
# COMPACT_ATOMS: atom_id res chain seq x y z
N MET A 1 6.61 0.74 27.70
CA MET A 1 7.19 0.72 26.34
C MET A 1 7.08 2.13 25.79
N SER A 2 8.17 2.88 25.82
CA SER A 2 8.20 4.24 25.26
C SER A 2 8.24 4.15 23.73
N PRO A 3 7.58 5.05 22.98
CA PRO A 3 7.63 5.01 21.53
C PRO A 3 9.07 5.29 21.07
N ASN A 4 9.59 4.45 20.17
CA ASN A 4 10.88 4.66 19.54
C ASN A 4 10.75 5.81 18.54
N PHE A 5 11.12 7.03 18.97
CA PHE A 5 11.23 8.18 18.07
C PHE A 5 12.63 8.18 17.46
N ILE A 6 12.74 7.85 16.18
CA ILE A 6 13.99 7.98 15.45
C ILE A 6 14.27 9.47 15.30
N ASN A 7 15.36 9.95 15.89
CA ASN A 7 15.80 11.33 15.70
C ASN A 7 16.62 11.40 14.41
N VAL A 8 16.05 12.04 13.39
CA VAL A 8 16.64 12.16 12.05
C VAL A 8 16.91 13.63 11.77
N HIS A 9 18.17 13.98 11.52
CA HIS A 9 18.60 15.33 11.19
C HIS A 9 19.35 15.33 9.86
N VAL A 10 19.04 16.28 8.98
CA VAL A 10 19.80 16.47 7.73
C VAL A 10 20.93 17.44 8.02
N SER A 11 22.18 17.00 7.85
CA SER A 11 23.35 17.83 8.16
C SER A 11 23.41 19.05 7.25
N ALA A 12 23.43 20.25 7.82
CA ALA A 12 23.63 21.49 7.07
C ALA A 12 25.06 21.58 6.50
N ASP A 13 26.05 21.10 7.26
CA ASP A 13 27.47 21.16 6.88
C ASP A 13 27.86 20.13 5.79
N HIS A 14 27.03 19.11 5.60
CA HIS A 14 27.30 17.98 4.69
C HIS A 14 26.01 17.68 3.91
N PRO A 15 25.76 18.39 2.80
CA PRO A 15 24.56 18.18 2.00
C PRO A 15 24.50 16.73 1.50
N GLY A 16 23.35 16.08 1.69
CA GLY A 16 23.16 14.67 1.35
C GLY A 16 23.62 13.67 2.42
N VAL A 17 23.96 14.12 3.63
CA VAL A 17 24.19 13.25 4.80
C VAL A 17 23.05 13.42 5.79
N VAL A 18 22.46 12.28 6.16
CA VAL A 18 21.43 12.18 7.19
C VAL A 18 22.06 11.60 8.45
N GLU A 19 21.90 12.30 9.56
CA GLU A 19 22.34 11.87 10.88
C GLU A 19 21.15 11.29 11.64
N CYS A 20 21.23 10.01 12.00
CA CYS A 20 20.17 9.28 12.71
C CYS A 20 20.64 8.87 14.10
N ARG A 21 19.74 8.92 15.09
CA ARG A 21 19.92 8.29 16.40
C ARG A 21 18.74 7.38 16.72
N GLU A 22 19.02 6.21 17.28
CA GLU A 22 18.01 5.26 17.73
C GLU A 22 17.30 5.76 19.00
N PHE A 23 18.08 6.27 19.96
CA PHE A 23 17.61 6.98 21.15
C PHE A 23 18.36 8.31 21.32
N SER A 24 17.90 9.21 22.19
CA SER A 24 18.53 10.53 22.38
C SER A 24 20.00 10.46 22.84
N ASP A 25 20.34 9.41 23.57
CA ASP A 25 21.67 9.10 24.11
C ASP A 25 22.49 8.15 23.20
N SER A 26 21.91 7.67 22.10
CA SER A 26 22.59 6.77 21.18
C SER A 26 23.63 7.49 20.31
N PRO A 27 24.68 6.77 19.87
CA PRO A 27 25.65 7.32 18.94
C PRO A 27 24.98 7.73 17.61
N VAL A 28 25.48 8.81 17.02
CA VAL A 28 25.01 9.31 15.73
C VAL A 28 25.47 8.39 14.60
N VAL A 29 24.51 7.85 13.84
CA VAL A 29 24.77 7.09 12.62
C VAL A 29 24.59 8.01 11.43
N ARG A 30 25.65 8.15 10.61
CA ARG A 30 25.61 8.95 9.38
C ARG A 30 25.27 8.07 8.19
N ILE A 31 24.18 8.40 7.52
CA ILE A 31 23.69 7.71 6.32
C ILE A 31 23.82 8.68 5.16
N THR A 32 24.61 8.32 4.15
CA THR A 32 24.60 8.99 2.85
C THR A 32 23.63 8.22 1.96
N PRO A 33 22.42 8.75 1.65
CA PRO A 33 21.41 8.04 0.87
C PRO A 33 21.89 7.69 -0.55
N THR A 34 22.95 8.35 -1.02
CA THR A 34 23.51 8.25 -2.38
C THR A 34 24.40 7.03 -2.62
N LYS A 35 24.56 6.09 -1.68
CA LYS A 35 25.18 4.78 -1.97
C LYS A 35 24.24 3.86 -2.75
N VAL A 36 23.54 4.40 -3.75
CA VAL A 36 22.94 3.60 -4.82
C VAL A 36 24.07 3.33 -5.81
N SER A 37 24.91 2.33 -5.52
CA SER A 37 25.75 1.74 -6.55
C SER A 37 24.83 1.24 -7.66
N LYS A 38 24.88 1.93 -8.80
CA LYS A 38 24.12 1.71 -10.04
C LYS A 38 22.74 2.37 -10.08
N VAL A 39 22.70 3.68 -10.30
CA VAL A 39 21.91 4.20 -11.43
C VAL A 39 22.64 5.40 -12.01
N ASN A 40 23.16 5.27 -13.23
CA ASN A 40 23.42 6.43 -14.10
C ASN A 40 22.07 7.04 -14.55
N ALA A 41 21.19 7.35 -13.60
CA ALA A 41 19.99 8.11 -13.87
C ALA A 41 20.38 9.55 -13.59
N TYR A 42 20.76 10.25 -14.64
CA TYR A 42 20.52 11.68 -14.70
C TYR A 42 19.00 11.85 -14.51
N VAL A 43 18.58 12.19 -13.29
CA VAL A 43 17.20 12.61 -13.03
C VAL A 43 17.21 14.11 -13.28
N SER A 44 16.66 14.55 -14.42
CA SER A 44 16.50 15.96 -14.66
C SER A 44 15.59 16.54 -13.58
N CYS A 45 15.95 17.69 -12.99
CA CYS A 45 15.08 18.36 -12.03
C CYS A 45 13.76 18.83 -12.66
N ASP A 46 13.72 18.93 -14.00
CA ASP A 46 12.54 19.28 -14.78
C ASP A 46 11.62 18.07 -15.06
N ASP A 47 12.11 16.84 -14.84
CA ASP A 47 11.33 15.63 -15.09
C ASP A 47 10.39 15.35 -13.92
N LEU A 48 9.08 15.43 -14.19
CA LEU A 48 8.07 14.95 -13.25
C LEU A 48 8.23 13.43 -13.03
N PRO A 49 7.96 12.93 -11.81
CA PRO A 49 7.92 11.50 -11.55
C PRO A 49 6.96 10.81 -12.53
N LYS A 50 7.35 9.62 -13.00
CA LYS A 50 6.48 8.81 -13.85
C LYS A 50 5.16 8.54 -13.13
N GLU A 51 4.05 8.97 -13.72
CA GLU A 51 2.72 8.68 -13.21
C GLU A 51 2.49 7.16 -13.17
N MET A 52 2.13 6.66 -11.99
CA MET A 52 1.84 5.25 -11.78
C MET A 52 0.34 5.06 -11.63
N PHE A 53 -0.27 4.38 -12.60
CA PHE A 53 -1.66 3.94 -12.47
C PHE A 53 -1.71 2.66 -11.63
N GLY A 54 -2.44 2.72 -10.52
CA GLY A 54 -2.73 1.53 -9.73
C GLY A 54 -3.55 0.51 -10.54
N LYS A 55 -3.43 -0.78 -10.18
CA LYS A 55 -4.13 -1.90 -10.83
C LYS A 55 -5.67 -1.82 -10.80
N GLY A 56 -6.24 -0.80 -10.17
CA GLY A 56 -7.67 -0.67 -9.94
C GLY A 56 -8.20 -1.71 -8.95
N LEU A 57 -9.52 -1.65 -8.70
CA LEU A 57 -10.22 -2.62 -7.87
C LEU A 57 -10.55 -3.90 -8.66
N ASP A 58 -10.49 -5.05 -8.00
CA ASP A 58 -11.01 -6.29 -8.58
C ASP A 58 -12.54 -6.22 -8.77
N LEU A 59 -13.06 -7.08 -9.65
CA LEU A 59 -14.48 -7.06 -10.01
C LEU A 59 -15.41 -7.36 -8.83
N ASP A 60 -15.01 -8.25 -7.92
CA ASP A 60 -15.83 -8.61 -6.76
C ASP A 60 -15.96 -7.43 -5.79
N ARG A 61 -14.87 -6.66 -5.60
CA ARG A 61 -14.86 -5.42 -4.82
C ARG A 61 -15.68 -4.32 -5.48
N GLN A 62 -15.62 -4.18 -6.80
CA GLN A 62 -16.45 -3.21 -7.53
C GLN A 62 -17.94 -3.51 -7.31
N TRP A 63 -18.34 -4.77 -7.40
CA TRP A 63 -19.72 -5.19 -7.11
C TRP A 63 -20.09 -5.00 -5.64
N TYR A 64 -19.18 -5.30 -4.72
CA TYR A 64 -19.41 -5.06 -3.30
C TYR A 64 -19.70 -3.58 -3.02
N LEU A 65 -18.88 -2.67 -3.55
CA LEU A 65 -19.09 -1.23 -3.42
C LEU A 65 -20.44 -0.80 -4.00
N PHE A 66 -20.77 -1.27 -5.20
CA PHE A 66 -22.02 -0.92 -5.86
C PHE A 66 -23.27 -1.38 -5.09
N GLU A 67 -23.22 -2.54 -4.45
CA GLU A 67 -24.39 -3.15 -3.81
C GLU A 67 -24.53 -2.84 -2.33
N HIS A 68 -23.41 -2.77 -1.61
CA HIS A 68 -23.42 -2.70 -0.15
C HIS A 68 -23.00 -1.33 0.35
N ILE A 69 -22.30 -0.51 -0.46
CA ILE A 69 -21.77 0.78 -0.01
C ILE A 69 -22.49 1.94 -0.67
N ARG A 70 -22.96 1.77 -1.90
CA ARG A 70 -23.60 2.83 -2.70
C ARG A 70 -24.78 3.52 -2.02
N GLU A 71 -25.55 2.80 -1.20
CA GLU A 71 -26.69 3.39 -0.48
C GLU A 71 -26.29 4.43 0.57
N PHE A 72 -25.05 4.36 1.08
CA PHE A 72 -24.53 5.29 2.08
C PHE A 72 -23.97 6.58 1.48
N CYS A 73 -23.88 6.69 0.15
CA CYS A 73 -23.48 7.93 -0.51
C CYS A 73 -24.65 8.93 -0.55
N HIS A 74 -24.41 10.16 -0.07
CA HIS A 74 -25.44 11.18 0.12
C HIS A 74 -26.06 11.74 -1.17
N THR A 75 -25.28 11.89 -2.24
CA THR A 75 -25.75 12.41 -3.54
C THR A 75 -25.57 11.40 -4.65
N ASP A 76 -26.36 11.52 -5.72
CA ASP A 76 -26.23 10.63 -6.87
C ASP A 76 -24.91 10.84 -7.63
N GLU A 77 -24.35 12.06 -7.62
CA GLU A 77 -22.99 12.30 -8.12
C GLU A 77 -21.95 11.52 -7.30
N ALA A 78 -22.04 11.57 -5.95
CA ALA A 78 -21.14 10.84 -5.08
C ALA A 78 -21.26 9.32 -5.25
N LYS A 79 -22.48 8.81 -5.48
CA LYS A 79 -22.73 7.41 -5.83
C LYS A 79 -22.02 7.02 -7.12
N ASN A 80 -22.17 7.82 -8.17
CA ASN A 80 -21.61 7.53 -9.49
C ASN A 80 -20.08 7.67 -9.53
N PHE A 81 -19.52 8.59 -8.75
CA PHE A 81 -18.08 8.77 -8.65
C PHE A 81 -17.42 7.68 -7.78
N THR A 82 -17.98 7.38 -6.62
CA THR A 82 -17.33 6.50 -5.62
C THR A 82 -17.65 5.03 -5.83
N CYS A 83 -18.91 4.71 -6.15
CA CYS A 83 -19.42 3.34 -6.27
C CYS A 83 -20.14 3.14 -7.61
N PRO A 84 -19.49 3.36 -8.77
CA PRO A 84 -20.12 3.22 -10.08
C PRO A 84 -20.60 1.79 -10.33
N LYS A 85 -21.59 1.65 -11.22
CA LYS A 85 -22.03 0.33 -11.69
C LYS A 85 -20.88 -0.35 -12.44
N PRO A 86 -20.45 -1.58 -12.05
CA PRO A 86 -19.38 -2.27 -12.75
C PRO A 86 -19.77 -2.56 -14.20
N ALA A 87 -18.84 -2.35 -15.14
CA ALA A 87 -19.07 -2.56 -16.57
C ALA A 87 -19.22 -4.03 -16.96
N THR A 88 -18.66 -4.94 -16.15
CA THR A 88 -18.71 -6.38 -16.38
C THR A 88 -19.69 -7.05 -15.44
N GLY A 89 -20.48 -7.99 -15.97
CA GLY A 89 -21.45 -8.77 -15.20
C GLY A 89 -20.77 -9.56 -14.07
N LYS A 90 -21.51 -9.78 -12.98
CA LYS A 90 -21.03 -10.58 -11.85
C LYS A 90 -20.59 -11.97 -12.31
N ARG A 91 -19.40 -12.39 -11.87
CA ARG A 91 -18.99 -13.79 -12.01
C ARG A 91 -19.91 -14.63 -11.13
N GLN A 92 -20.58 -15.62 -11.73
CA GLN A 92 -21.28 -16.63 -10.95
C GLN A 92 -20.22 -17.42 -10.19
N LYS A 93 -20.25 -17.36 -8.85
CA LYS A 93 -19.35 -18.18 -8.02
C LYS A 93 -19.67 -19.64 -8.34
N GLN A 94 -18.70 -20.36 -8.91
CA GLN A 94 -18.77 -21.81 -8.94
C GLN A 94 -18.81 -22.29 -7.49
N THR A 95 -19.91 -22.91 -7.10
CA THR A 95 -20.06 -23.58 -5.81
C THR A 95 -19.15 -24.81 -5.81
N VAL A 96 -17.88 -24.61 -5.48
CA VAL A 96 -17.01 -25.74 -5.18
C VAL A 96 -17.53 -26.38 -3.89
N PRO A 97 -17.98 -27.65 -3.91
CA PRO A 97 -18.49 -28.30 -2.72
C PRO A 97 -17.38 -28.36 -1.66
N PRO A 98 -17.72 -28.23 -0.36
CA PRO A 98 -16.73 -28.27 0.71
C PRO A 98 -15.97 -29.60 0.64
N LYS A 99 -14.64 -29.54 0.44
CA LYS A 99 -13.77 -30.72 0.54
C LYS A 99 -13.80 -31.21 1.98
N TYR A 100 -14.56 -32.27 2.24
CA TYR A 100 -14.55 -32.96 3.53
C TYR A 100 -13.11 -33.43 3.83
N ARG A 101 -12.49 -32.84 4.86
CA ARG A 101 -11.26 -33.40 5.45
C ARG A 101 -11.68 -34.67 6.21
N ARG A 102 -11.27 -35.84 5.75
CA ARG A 102 -11.45 -37.09 6.51
C ARG A 102 -10.60 -37.00 7.77
N CYS A 103 -11.21 -36.84 8.94
CA CYS A 103 -10.54 -37.09 10.21
C CYS A 103 -10.26 -38.59 10.30
N ILE A 104 -8.99 -38.95 10.44
CA ILE A 104 -8.57 -40.33 10.69
C ILE A 104 -8.99 -40.64 12.13
N LYS A 105 -9.95 -41.55 12.33
CA LYS A 105 -10.29 -42.05 13.67
C LYS A 105 -9.08 -42.84 14.19
N MET A 106 -8.32 -42.25 15.10
CA MET A 106 -7.36 -43.01 15.91
C MET A 106 -8.17 -43.88 16.87
N HIS A 107 -8.07 -45.20 16.72
CA HIS A 107 -8.52 -46.14 17.72
C HIS A 107 -7.41 -46.26 18.77
N ILE A 108 -7.78 -46.03 20.02
CA ILE A 108 -6.98 -46.34 21.22
C ILE A 108 -7.07 -47.84 21.48
#